data_AF-A0A024Q8W4-F1
#
_entry.id   AF-A0A024Q8W4-F1
#
_cell.length_a   1.000
_cell.length_b   1.000
_cell.length_c   1.000
_cell.angle_alpha   90.00
_cell.angle_beta   90.00
_cell.angle_gamma   90.00
#
_symmetry.space_group_name_H-M   'P 1'
#
loop_
_entity.id
_entity.type
_entity.pdbx_description
1 polymer ?
#
loop_
_entity_poly.entity_id
_entity_poly.type
_entity_poly.pdbx_seq_one_letter_code
_entity_poly.pdbx_strand_id
1 'polypeptide(L)'
;MKTTEVRLIEKANKLQLQINYIVYPFVNAEHPAHRTLQDLMIEKANAGDYSLIESVNQKVAELTKERAEVMQELNNIREGKTT
;
A
#
# COMPACT_ATOMS: atom_id res chain seq x y z
N MET A 1 18.13 -21.53 7.23
CA MET A 1 16.68 -21.24 7.09
C MET A 1 16.38 -19.94 7.81
N LYS A 2 15.54 -19.06 7.23
CA LYS A 2 15.06 -17.86 7.95
C LYS A 2 14.03 -18.26 9.00
N THR A 3 14.02 -17.61 10.16
CA THR A 3 12.98 -17.82 11.18
C THR A 3 11.62 -17.34 10.64
N THR A 4 10.53 -17.86 11.20
CA THR A 4 9.17 -17.42 10.84
C THR A 4 9.01 -15.91 11.03
N GLU A 5 9.56 -15.36 12.11
CA GLU A 5 9.58 -13.92 12.38
C GLU A 5 10.26 -13.13 11.24
N VAL A 6 11.46 -13.53 10.80
CA VAL A 6 12.16 -12.84 9.71
C VAL A 6 11.32 -12.88 8.42
N ARG A 7 10.64 -13.99 8.13
CA ARG A 7 9.76 -14.11 6.96
C ARG A 7 8.57 -13.15 7.01
N LEU A 8 7.95 -12.98 8.19
CA LEU A 8 6.81 -12.07 8.36
C LEU A 8 7.24 -10.61 8.25
N ILE A 9 8.39 -10.24 8.82
CA ILE A 9 8.97 -8.90 8.67
C ILE A 9 9.23 -8.59 7.20
N GLU A 10 9.85 -9.52 6.46
CA GLU A 10 10.10 -9.36 5.02
C GLU A 10 8.80 -9.21 4.23
N LYS A 11 7.76 -9.98 4.57
CA LYS A 11 6.44 -9.88 3.94
C LYS A 11 5.80 -8.52 4.21
N ALA A 12 5.78 -8.05 5.46
CA ALA A 12 5.22 -6.74 5.83
C ALA A 12 5.95 -5.58 5.14
N ASN A 13 7.28 -5.66 5.03
CA ASN A 13 8.09 -4.67 4.31
C ASN A 13 7.79 -4.67 2.81
N LYS A 14 7.65 -5.85 2.20
CA LYS A 14 7.28 -5.97 0.78
C LYS A 14 5.91 -5.32 0.51
N LEU A 15 4.92 -5.58 1.35
CA LEU A 15 3.59 -4.97 1.24
C LEU A 15 3.67 -3.45 1.41
N GLN A 16 4.45 -2.94 2.37
CA GLN A 16 4.65 -1.49 2.54
C GLN A 16 5.29 -0.85 1.31
N LEU A 17 6.29 -1.50 0.71
CA LEU A 17 6.94 -1.01 -0.51
C LEU A 17 5.95 -0.97 -1.68
N GLN A 18 5.05 -1.94 -1.80
CA GLN A 18 3.99 -1.93 -2.82
C GLN A 18 3.01 -0.77 -2.60
N ILE A 19 2.57 -0.53 -1.36
CA ILE A 19 1.73 0.63 -1.02
C ILE A 19 2.43 1.93 -1.40
N ASN A 20 3.69 2.08 -1.00
CA ASN A 20 4.48 3.27 -1.29
C ASN A 20 4.61 3.48 -2.79
N TYR A 21 4.92 2.44 -3.57
CA TYR A 21 5.05 2.54 -5.02
C TYR A 21 3.76 3.03 -5.70
N ILE A 22 2.60 2.57 -5.23
CA ILE A 22 1.30 2.99 -5.77
C ILE A 22 1.00 4.45 -5.43
N VAL A 23 1.27 4.87 -4.19
CA VAL A 23 0.91 6.21 -3.69
C VAL A 23 1.91 7.29 -4.11
N TYR A 24 3.19 6.92 -4.26
CA TYR A 24 4.29 7.86 -4.47
C TYR A 24 4.07 8.84 -5.65
N PRO A 25 3.62 8.39 -6.84
CA PRO A 25 3.35 9.31 -7.95
C PRO A 25 2.27 10.35 -7.65
N PHE A 26 1.31 10.04 -6.77
CA PHE A 26 0.19 10.92 -6.45
C PHE A 26 0.54 11.98 -5.39
N VAL A 27 1.50 11.69 -4.51
CA VAL A 27 1.82 12.58 -3.37
C VAL A 27 3.15 13.31 -3.51
N ASN A 28 4.07 12.82 -4.36
CA ASN A 28 5.38 13.45 -4.52
C ASN A 28 5.43 14.36 -5.76
N ALA A 29 5.51 15.67 -5.53
CA ALA A 29 5.62 16.68 -6.58
C ALA A 29 6.83 16.50 -7.52
N GLU A 30 7.93 15.93 -7.01
CA GLU A 30 9.15 15.69 -7.79
C GLU A 30 9.08 14.42 -8.65
N HIS A 31 8.04 13.59 -8.49
CA HIS A 31 7.91 12.38 -9.29
C HIS A 31 7.57 12.77 -10.74
N PRO A 32 8.25 12.21 -11.77
CA PRO A 32 8.03 12.61 -13.16
C PRO A 32 6.57 12.47 -13.63
N ALA A 33 5.85 11.47 -13.11
CA ALA A 33 4.44 11.26 -13.44
C ALA A 33 3.46 12.13 -12.63
N HIS A 34 3.90 12.84 -11.59
CA HIS A 34 3.01 13.54 -10.66
C HIS A 34 2.12 14.55 -11.38
N ARG A 35 2.73 15.43 -12.18
CA ARG A 35 1.98 16.46 -12.92
C ARG A 35 0.99 15.85 -13.90
N THR A 36 1.42 14.81 -14.63
CA THR A 36 0.55 14.09 -15.58
C THR A 36 -0.66 13.46 -14.87
N LEU A 37 -0.44 12.83 -13.71
CA LEU A 37 -1.51 12.23 -12.92
C LEU A 37 -2.43 13.29 -12.32
N GLN A 38 -1.88 14.41 -11.85
CA GLN A 38 -2.65 15.52 -11.31
C GLN A 38 -3.58 16.12 -12.37
N ASP A 39 -3.06 16.40 -13.57
CA ASP A 39 -3.84 16.93 -14.68
C ASP A 39 -4.95 15.95 -15.10
N LEU A 40 -4.62 14.66 -15.21
CA LEU A 40 -5.60 13.61 -15.51
C LEU A 40 -6.69 13.51 -14.44
N MET A 41 -6.33 13.57 -13.15
CA MET A 41 -7.31 13.53 -12.06
C MET A 41 -8.25 14.74 -12.10
N ILE A 42 -7.75 15.93 -12.42
CA ILE A 42 -8.57 17.15 -12.56
C ILE A 42 -9.54 17.00 -13.75
N GLU A 43 -9.04 16.56 -14.91
CA GLU A 43 -9.86 16.33 -16.10
C GLU A 43 -11.00 15.33 -15.81
N LYS A 44 -10.66 14.20 -15.18
CA LYS A 44 -11.61 13.16 -14.81
C LYS A 44 -12.64 13.64 -13.78
N ALA A 45 -12.20 14.35 -12.75
CA ALA A 45 -13.10 14.93 -11.75
C ALA A 45 -14.08 15.95 -12.36
N ASN A 46 -13.63 16.77 -13.30
CA ASN A 46 -14.50 17.71 -14.03
C ASN A 46 -15.58 16.98 -14.87
N ALA A 47 -15.29 15.76 -15.32
CA ALA A 47 -16.24 14.87 -16.00
C ALA A 47 -17.10 14.04 -15.02
N GLY A 48 -16.90 14.17 -13.70
CA GLY A 48 -17.55 13.36 -12.68
C GLY A 48 -17.04 11.92 -12.57
N ASP A 49 -15.90 11.61 -13.20
CA ASP A 49 -15.25 10.29 -13.19
C ASP A 49 -14.19 10.24 -12.09
N TYR A 50 -14.46 9.51 -11.00
CA TYR A 50 -13.53 9.32 -9.88
C TYR A 50 -12.88 7.93 -9.87
N SER A 51 -13.08 7.14 -10.93
CA SER A 51 -12.71 5.72 -10.98
C SER A 51 -11.21 5.47 -10.74
N LEU A 52 -10.34 6.38 -11.20
CA LEU A 52 -8.89 6.30 -10.98
C LEU A 52 -8.55 6.36 -9.48
N ILE A 53 -9.09 7.35 -8.77
CA ILE A 53 -8.84 7.54 -7.34
C ILE A 53 -9.46 6.39 -6.54
N GLU A 54 -10.66 5.94 -6.92
CA GLU A 54 -11.31 4.78 -6.30
C GLU A 54 -10.46 3.51 -6.45
N SER A 55 -9.95 3.23 -7.66
CA SER A 55 -9.11 2.06 -7.92
C SER A 55 -7.81 2.09 -7.10
N VAL A 56 -7.16 3.25 -7.01
CA VAL A 56 -5.95 3.43 -6.19
C VAL A 56 -6.27 3.20 -4.72
N ASN A 57 -7.35 3.79 -4.20
CA ASN A 57 -7.77 3.64 -2.81
C ASN A 57 -8.11 2.19 -2.46
N GLN A 58 -8.83 1.48 -3.34
CA GLN A 58 -9.14 0.05 -3.18
C GLN A 58 -7.86 -0.78 -3.09
N LYS A 59 -6.91 -0.56 -4.00
CA LYS A 59 -5.64 -1.30 -4.00
C LYS A 59 -4.81 -1.05 -2.74
N VAL A 60 -4.73 0.20 -2.29
CA VAL A 60 -4.03 0.57 -1.05
C VAL A 60 -4.72 -0.06 0.17
N ALA A 61 -6.06 -0.05 0.21
CA ALA A 61 -6.82 -0.65 1.30
C ALA A 61 -6.59 -2.17 1.42
N GLU A 62 -6.62 -2.89 0.29
CA GLU A 62 -6.31 -4.33 0.24
C GLU A 62 -4.92 -4.65 0.79
N LEU A 63 -3.89 -3.95 0.29
CA LEU A 63 -2.51 -4.17 0.71
C LEU A 63 -2.29 -3.80 2.18
N THR A 64 -2.96 -2.74 2.64
CA THR A 64 -2.89 -2.31 4.05
C THR A 64 -3.53 -3.35 4.96
N LYS A 65 -4.65 -3.93 4.55
CA LYS A 65 -5.30 -5.02 5.27
C LYS A 65 -4.40 -6.24 5.36
N GLU A 66 -3.84 -6.71 4.24
CA GLU A 66 -2.92 -7.85 4.24
C GLU A 66 -1.70 -7.57 5.13
N ARG A 67 -1.16 -6.36 5.07
CA ARG A 67 -0.02 -5.97 5.92
C ARG A 67 -0.39 -6.00 7.40
N ALA A 68 -1.58 -5.55 7.78
CA ALA A 68 -2.06 -5.57 9.15
C ALA A 68 -2.18 -7.01 9.68
N GLU A 69 -2.72 -7.93 8.87
CA GLU A 69 -2.82 -9.35 9.21
C GLU A 69 -1.43 -9.97 9.46
N VAL A 70 -0.45 -9.68 8.58
CA VAL A 70 0.94 -10.15 8.76
C VAL A 70 1.58 -9.59 10.03
N MET A 71 1.35 -8.32 10.33
CA MET A 71 1.87 -7.70 11.56
C MET A 71 1.20 -8.28 12.82
N GLN A 72 -0.08 -8.64 12.74
CA GLN A 72 -0.79 -9.30 13.84
C GLN A 72 -0.22 -10.69 14.10
N GLU A 73 0.05 -11.47 13.06
CA GLU A 73 0.72 -12.78 13.18
C GLU A 73 2.11 -12.64 13.82
N LEU A 74 2.89 -11.65 13.39
CA LEU A 74 4.20 -11.36 13.97
C LEU A 74 4.10 -11.01 15.47
N ASN A 75 3.11 -10.21 15.87
CA ASN A 75 2.90 -9.85 17.26
C ASN A 75 2.51 -11.07 18.11
N ASN A 76 1.64 -11.95 17.59
CA ASN A 76 1.28 -13.19 18.28
C ASN A 76 2.51 -14.07 18.57
N ILE A 77 3.41 -14.22 17.59
CA ILE A 77 4.67 -14.97 17.76
C ILE A 77 5.53 -14.34 18.86
N ARG A 78 5.70 -13.01 18.85
CA ARG A 78 6.50 -12.27 19.85
C ARG A 78 5.93 -12.36 21.26
N GLU A 79 4.62 -12.44 21.38
CA GLU A 79 3.91 -12.58 22.65
C GLU A 79 3.84 -14.04 23.14
N GLY A 80 4.40 -15.00 22.39
CA GLY A 80 4.28 -16.43 22.70
C GLY A 80 2.87 -16.99 22.56
N LYS A 81 1.96 -16.24 21.90
CA LYS A 81 0.61 -16.68 21.57
C LYS A 81 0.70 -17.55 20.33
N THR A 82 0.81 -18.86 20.53
CA THR A 82 0.62 -19.84 19.44
C THR A 82 -0.80 -19.71 18.90
N THR A 83 -0.91 -19.53 17.58
CA THR A 83 -2.17 -19.69 16.83
C THR A 83 -2.47 -21.17 16.63
#